data_AF-A0A7C2NV85-F1
#
_entry.id   AF-A0A7C2NV85-F1
#
_cell.length_a   1.000
_cell.length_b   1.000
_cell.length_c   1.000
_cell.angle_alpha   90.00
_cell.angle_beta   90.00
_cell.angle_gamma   90.00
#
_symmetry.space_group_name_H-M   'P 1'
#
loop_
_entity.id
_entity.type
_entity.pdbx_description
1 polymer ?
#
loop_
_entity_poly.entity_id
_entity_poly.type
_entity_poly.pdbx_seq_one_letter_code
_entity_poly.pdbx_strand_id
1 'polypeptide(L)'
;MSNNSEPHVLDDTEEEVLEYRYSITSYGADYPVDGLVKRINDDSIFIPPFQRRFVWSQAQASRFIESLLIGLPVPGIFLAKEPETNRLLVIDGQQRLRSLSAFYEGLFGARAFKLTGIKSQFEGATYKSLPDEDRRRLDDSIIHATVVRQDHPSEDDTSIYLLFERLNTGGTLLSAQEIRACVSNGELNTLLARLNERPSWRHIYGDQDKRLGEVLGLLENGRGMQPHV
;
A
#
# COMPACT_ATOMS: atom_id res chain seq x y z
N MET A 1 10.63 24.03 54.45
CA MET A 1 10.30 24.66 53.14
C MET A 1 10.72 23.65 52.09
N SER A 2 9.76 22.85 51.61
CA SER A 2 10.02 21.76 50.68
C SER A 2 10.23 22.31 49.27
N ASN A 3 11.38 22.00 48.68
CA ASN A 3 11.75 22.39 47.33
C ASN A 3 11.09 21.41 46.36
N ASN A 4 9.97 21.80 45.75
CA ASN A 4 9.29 21.02 44.73
C ASN A 4 9.77 21.49 43.35
N SER A 5 10.86 20.89 42.85
CA SER A 5 11.28 21.07 41.46
C SER A 5 10.47 20.10 40.60
N GLU A 6 9.40 20.61 39.98
CA GLU A 6 8.64 19.86 38.98
C GLU A 6 9.53 19.55 37.77
N PRO A 7 9.41 18.36 37.16
CA PRO A 7 10.15 18.01 35.95
C PRO A 7 9.61 18.85 34.78
N HIS A 8 10.51 19.58 34.13
CA HIS A 8 10.24 20.26 32.87
C HIS A 8 9.94 19.19 31.80
N VAL A 9 8.65 18.97 31.52
CA VAL A 9 8.23 18.18 30.38
C VAL A 9 8.66 18.97 29.14
N LEU A 10 9.60 18.41 28.37
CA LEU A 10 9.85 18.89 27.02
C LEU A 10 8.66 18.44 26.18
N ASP A 11 7.78 19.39 25.90
CA ASP A 11 6.72 19.24 24.91
C ASP A 11 7.40 19.28 23.53
N ASP A 12 7.80 18.12 23.03
CA ASP A 12 8.39 17.90 21.69
C ASP A 12 7.35 18.07 20.56
N THR A 13 6.33 18.93 20.75
CA THR A 13 5.45 19.38 19.67
C THR A 13 5.99 20.69 19.07
N GLU A 14 7.21 20.65 18.56
CA GLU A 14 7.57 21.60 17.51
C GLU A 14 6.64 21.29 16.32
N GLU A 15 5.59 22.09 16.15
CA GLU A 15 4.83 22.16 14.91
C GLU A 15 5.84 22.48 13.80
N GLU A 16 6.30 21.47 13.06
CA GLU A 16 7.08 21.65 11.84
C GLU A 16 6.22 22.48 10.87
N VAL A 17 6.44 23.78 10.86
CA VAL A 17 5.86 24.69 9.88
C VAL A 17 6.55 24.36 8.56
N LEU A 18 5.90 23.52 7.73
CA LEU A 18 6.35 23.26 6.38
C LEU A 18 6.34 24.57 5.57
N GLU A 19 7.51 25.21 5.42
CA GLU A 19 7.67 26.47 4.68
C GLU A 19 7.49 26.32 3.15
N TYR A 20 7.33 25.09 2.65
CA TYR A 20 7.29 24.80 1.22
C TYR A 20 5.87 24.72 0.66
N ARG A 21 5.62 25.42 -0.46
CA ARG A 21 4.45 25.18 -1.32
C ARG A 21 4.79 24.09 -2.33
N TYR A 22 4.14 22.94 -2.23
CA TYR A 22 4.27 21.88 -3.23
C TYR A 22 3.65 22.28 -4.56
N SER A 23 4.34 21.97 -5.66
CA SER A 23 3.75 21.96 -6.99
C SER A 23 3.43 20.52 -7.36
N ILE A 24 2.14 20.19 -7.44
CA ILE A 24 1.65 18.84 -7.74
C ILE A 24 0.74 18.94 -8.96
N THR A 25 1.05 18.19 -10.00
CA THR A 25 0.11 17.93 -11.10
C THR A 25 -0.75 16.74 -10.73
N SER A 26 -2.07 16.88 -10.82
CA SER A 26 -3.00 15.76 -10.73
C SER A 26 -3.87 15.66 -11.97
N TYR A 27 -4.18 14.43 -12.39
CA TYR A 27 -5.08 14.16 -13.51
C TYR A 27 -5.85 12.85 -13.29
N GLY A 28 -7.04 12.78 -13.88
CA GLY A 28 -7.84 11.54 -13.91
C GLY A 28 -7.35 10.59 -14.99
N ALA A 29 -7.37 9.29 -14.70
CA ALA A 29 -7.11 8.23 -15.66
C ALA A 29 -8.10 7.07 -15.43
N ASP A 30 -8.70 6.58 -16.51
CA ASP A 30 -9.65 5.48 -16.45
C ASP A 30 -8.99 4.21 -16.99
N TYR A 31 -9.05 3.14 -16.21
CA TYR A 31 -8.46 1.87 -16.59
C TYR A 31 -9.53 0.78 -16.66
N PRO A 32 -9.58 -0.02 -17.74
CA PRO A 32 -10.28 -1.29 -17.69
C PRO A 32 -9.60 -2.22 -16.69
N VAL A 33 -10.38 -3.10 -16.07
CA VAL A 33 -9.90 -4.01 -15.01
C VAL A 33 -8.79 -4.91 -15.52
N ASP A 34 -8.92 -5.46 -16.72
CA ASP A 34 -7.90 -6.33 -17.32
C ASP A 34 -6.56 -5.58 -17.51
N GLY A 35 -6.62 -4.32 -17.91
CA GLY A 35 -5.51 -3.41 -18.06
C GLY A 35 -4.83 -3.09 -16.73
N LEU A 36 -5.60 -2.94 -15.64
CA LEU A 36 -5.04 -2.81 -14.29
C LEU A 36 -4.31 -4.08 -13.88
N VAL A 37 -4.93 -5.26 -14.05
CA VAL A 37 -4.31 -6.54 -13.71
C VAL A 37 -3.01 -6.75 -14.48
N LYS A 38 -3.01 -6.46 -15.78
CA LYS A 38 -1.81 -6.54 -16.61
C LYS A 38 -0.69 -5.63 -16.11
N ARG A 39 -1.02 -4.37 -15.79
CA ARG A 39 -0.06 -3.37 -15.28
C ARG A 39 0.48 -3.71 -13.89
N ILE A 40 -0.30 -4.41 -13.07
CA ILE A 40 0.18 -4.94 -11.79
C ILE A 40 1.18 -6.08 -12.04
N ASN A 41 0.85 -6.98 -12.96
CA ASN A 41 1.68 -8.15 -13.25
C ASN A 41 3.02 -7.81 -13.94
N ASP A 42 3.09 -6.69 -14.66
CA ASP A 42 4.32 -6.21 -15.31
C ASP A 42 5.06 -5.12 -14.51
N ASP A 43 4.66 -4.89 -13.26
CA ASP A 43 5.22 -3.88 -12.33
C ASP A 43 5.10 -2.41 -12.82
N SER A 44 4.30 -2.12 -13.85
CA SER A 44 3.97 -0.73 -14.24
C SER A 44 3.12 -0.02 -13.19
N ILE A 45 2.23 -0.75 -12.51
CA ILE A 45 1.53 -0.32 -11.30
C ILE A 45 2.10 -1.13 -10.15
N PHE A 46 2.81 -0.46 -9.25
CA PHE A 46 3.54 -1.09 -8.16
C PHE A 46 2.81 -0.89 -6.84
N ILE A 47 2.47 -1.99 -6.17
CA ILE A 47 1.91 -1.98 -4.81
C ILE A 47 3.06 -2.12 -3.83
N PRO A 48 3.42 -1.07 -3.08
CA PRO A 48 4.63 -1.11 -2.31
C PRO A 48 4.60 -2.11 -1.12
N PRO A 49 5.71 -2.81 -0.82
CA PRO A 49 5.73 -3.99 0.05
C PRO A 49 5.47 -3.70 1.53
N PHE A 50 5.76 -2.49 2.01
CA PHE A 50 5.52 -2.07 3.40
C PHE A 50 4.10 -1.53 3.62
N GLN A 51 3.24 -1.44 2.58
CA GLN A 51 1.82 -1.14 2.80
C GLN A 51 1.17 -2.21 3.67
N ARG A 52 0.10 -1.82 4.40
CA ARG A 52 -0.64 -2.76 5.27
C ARG A 52 -0.96 -4.03 4.52
N ARG A 53 -0.76 -5.18 5.18
CA ARG A 53 -1.10 -6.51 4.63
C ARG A 53 -2.49 -6.48 3.99
N PHE A 54 -2.70 -7.35 3.03
CA PHE A 54 -4.04 -7.62 2.54
C PHE A 54 -4.91 -8.11 3.71
N VAL A 55 -5.92 -7.33 4.10
CA VAL A 55 -6.78 -7.57 5.28
C VAL A 55 -8.22 -7.87 4.91
N TRP A 56 -8.61 -7.67 3.64
CA TRP A 56 -9.91 -8.09 3.19
C TRP A 56 -10.06 -9.60 3.31
N SER A 57 -11.17 -10.03 3.93
CA SER A 57 -11.63 -11.41 3.84
C SER A 57 -12.00 -11.76 2.40
N GLN A 58 -12.02 -13.05 2.07
CA GLN A 58 -12.48 -13.52 0.76
C GLN A 58 -13.89 -13.01 0.42
N ALA A 59 -14.76 -12.87 1.42
CA ALA A 59 -16.10 -12.32 1.24
C ALA A 59 -16.10 -10.82 0.89
N GLN A 60 -15.22 -10.01 1.48
CA GLN A 60 -15.07 -8.60 1.13
C GLN A 60 -14.52 -8.44 -0.30
N ALA A 61 -13.49 -9.21 -0.64
CA ALA A 61 -12.95 -9.27 -1.98
C ALA A 61 -14.02 -9.73 -3.00
N SER A 62 -14.81 -10.74 -2.65
CA SER A 62 -15.90 -11.25 -3.50
C SER A 62 -16.99 -10.21 -3.77
N ARG A 63 -17.39 -9.41 -2.77
CA ARG A 63 -18.38 -8.33 -2.95
C ARG A 63 -17.87 -7.22 -3.87
N PHE A 64 -16.57 -6.92 -3.79
CA PHE A 64 -15.96 -5.97 -4.70
C PHE A 64 -15.97 -6.49 -6.15
N ILE A 65 -15.58 -7.76 -6.38
CA ILE A 65 -15.67 -8.36 -7.72
C ILE A 65 -17.13 -8.46 -8.21
N GLU A 66 -18.06 -8.82 -7.32
CA GLU A 66 -19.50 -8.85 -7.64
C GLU A 66 -19.97 -7.48 -8.11
N SER A 67 -19.58 -6.39 -7.42
CA SER A 67 -19.96 -5.03 -7.78
C SER A 67 -19.57 -4.70 -9.23
N LEU A 68 -18.36 -5.07 -9.65
CA LEU A 68 -17.91 -4.90 -11.04
C LEU A 68 -18.73 -5.76 -12.01
N LEU A 69 -18.94 -7.04 -11.69
CA LEU A 69 -19.73 -7.97 -12.52
C LEU A 69 -21.18 -7.54 -12.75
N ILE A 70 -21.78 -6.83 -11.79
CA ILE A 70 -23.15 -6.30 -11.90
C ILE A 70 -23.20 -4.82 -12.31
N GLY A 71 -22.06 -4.20 -12.63
CA GLY A 71 -21.98 -2.83 -13.15
C GLY A 71 -22.21 -1.73 -12.12
N LEU A 72 -22.03 -2.01 -10.83
CA LEU A 72 -22.06 -0.98 -9.79
C LEU A 72 -20.75 -0.17 -9.78
N PRO A 73 -20.83 1.15 -9.56
CA PRO A 73 -19.63 1.97 -9.40
C PRO A 73 -18.87 1.57 -8.15
N VAL A 74 -17.54 1.51 -8.26
CA VAL A 74 -16.62 1.24 -7.14
C VAL A 74 -15.79 2.48 -6.84
N PRO A 75 -15.29 2.65 -5.60
CA PRO A 75 -14.36 3.73 -5.30
C PRO A 75 -13.11 3.64 -6.17
N GLY A 76 -12.67 4.79 -6.67
CA GLY A 76 -11.46 4.89 -7.50
C GLY A 76 -10.17 4.57 -6.75
N ILE A 77 -9.04 4.62 -7.44
CA ILE A 77 -7.70 4.42 -6.87
C ILE A 77 -6.90 5.71 -6.93
N PHE A 78 -5.89 5.85 -6.06
CA PHE A 78 -4.94 6.95 -6.13
C PHE A 78 -3.56 6.39 -6.44
N LEU A 79 -2.88 7.01 -7.40
CA LEU A 79 -1.58 6.59 -7.89
C LEU A 79 -0.60 7.76 -7.88
N ALA A 80 0.64 7.55 -7.44
CA ALA A 80 1.74 8.47 -7.60
C ALA A 80 2.60 8.05 -8.80
N LYS A 81 2.94 8.98 -9.68
CA LYS A 81 3.83 8.71 -10.82
C LYS A 81 5.28 8.99 -10.44
N GLU A 82 6.13 7.96 -10.49
CA GLU A 82 7.58 8.09 -10.32
C GLU A 82 8.19 8.86 -11.51
N PRO A 83 8.94 9.95 -11.29
CA PRO A 83 9.56 10.73 -12.37
C PRO A 83 10.55 9.93 -13.22
N GLU A 84 11.40 9.10 -12.60
CA GLU A 84 12.53 8.43 -13.24
C GLU A 84 12.08 7.22 -14.07
N THR A 85 11.16 6.42 -13.52
CA THR A 85 10.75 5.13 -14.10
C THR A 85 9.42 5.22 -14.83
N ASN A 86 8.64 6.29 -14.61
CA ASN A 86 7.23 6.40 -15.01
C ASN A 86 6.31 5.32 -14.41
N ARG A 87 6.76 4.54 -13.42
CA ARG A 87 5.90 3.60 -12.69
C ARG A 87 4.84 4.35 -11.88
N LEU A 88 3.74 3.67 -11.65
CA LEU A 88 2.61 4.17 -10.87
C LEU A 88 2.58 3.48 -9.51
N LEU A 89 2.98 4.20 -8.47
CA LEU A 89 2.92 3.75 -7.07
C LEU A 89 1.49 3.85 -6.54
N VAL A 90 0.98 2.77 -5.96
CA VAL A 90 -0.37 2.76 -5.39
C VAL A 90 -0.40 3.51 -4.06
N ILE A 91 -1.19 4.60 -3.98
CA ILE A 91 -1.43 5.39 -2.77
C ILE A 91 -2.67 4.89 -2.00
N ASP A 92 -3.77 4.69 -2.73
CA ASP A 92 -5.02 4.11 -2.22
C ASP A 92 -5.57 3.07 -3.19
N GLY A 93 -6.33 2.11 -2.65
CA GLY A 93 -6.99 1.06 -3.43
C GLY A 93 -6.25 -0.28 -3.47
N GLN A 94 -5.21 -0.46 -2.66
CA GLN A 94 -4.42 -1.70 -2.64
C GLN A 94 -5.27 -2.97 -2.40
N GLN A 95 -6.32 -2.90 -1.55
CA GLN A 95 -7.19 -4.06 -1.32
C GLN A 95 -8.05 -4.38 -2.55
N ARG A 96 -8.46 -3.38 -3.32
CA ARG A 96 -9.18 -3.55 -4.59
C ARG A 96 -8.27 -4.20 -5.63
N LEU A 97 -7.09 -3.62 -5.85
CA LEU A 97 -6.11 -4.10 -6.84
C LEU A 97 -5.60 -5.52 -6.54
N ARG A 98 -5.29 -5.82 -5.28
CA ARG A 98 -4.91 -7.19 -4.87
C ARG A 98 -6.06 -8.18 -5.03
N SER A 99 -7.30 -7.77 -4.81
CA SER A 99 -8.47 -8.63 -5.04
C SER A 99 -8.63 -8.96 -6.53
N LEU A 100 -8.37 -8.00 -7.42
CA LEU A 100 -8.39 -8.23 -8.87
C LEU A 100 -7.33 -9.24 -9.29
N SER A 101 -6.05 -8.99 -8.95
CA SER A 101 -4.96 -9.91 -9.31
C SER A 101 -5.22 -11.32 -8.75
N ALA A 102 -5.62 -11.42 -7.47
CA ALA A 102 -5.97 -12.69 -6.84
C ALA A 102 -7.12 -13.44 -7.56
N PHE A 103 -8.18 -12.74 -8.00
CA PHE A 103 -9.30 -13.36 -8.70
C PHE A 103 -8.91 -13.83 -10.12
N TYR A 104 -8.12 -13.04 -10.84
CA TYR A 104 -7.62 -13.37 -12.18
C TYR A 104 -6.62 -14.53 -12.15
N GLU A 105 -5.70 -14.54 -11.18
CA GLU A 105 -4.78 -15.65 -10.91
C GLU A 105 -5.53 -16.90 -10.43
N GLY A 106 -6.70 -16.70 -9.83
CA GLY A 106 -7.56 -17.75 -9.29
C GLY A 106 -7.12 -18.25 -7.92
N LEU A 107 -6.31 -17.47 -7.19
CA LEU A 107 -5.77 -17.82 -5.87
C LEU A 107 -6.05 -16.74 -4.83
N PHE A 108 -6.58 -17.16 -3.68
CA PHE A 108 -6.72 -16.33 -2.50
C PHE A 108 -5.86 -16.92 -1.38
N GLY A 109 -4.62 -16.43 -1.28
CA GLY A 109 -3.57 -17.11 -0.51
C GLY A 109 -3.26 -18.49 -1.13
N ALA A 110 -3.37 -19.56 -0.34
CA ALA A 110 -3.11 -20.93 -0.80
C ALA A 110 -4.35 -21.66 -1.34
N ARG A 111 -5.50 -20.99 -1.44
CA ARG A 111 -6.78 -21.61 -1.85
C ARG A 111 -7.26 -21.03 -3.17
N ALA A 112 -8.10 -21.76 -3.89
CA ALA A 112 -8.74 -21.24 -5.08
C ALA A 112 -9.64 -20.04 -4.74
N PHE A 113 -9.51 -18.94 -5.49
CA PHE A 113 -10.41 -17.80 -5.36
C PHE A 113 -11.72 -18.12 -6.05
N LYS A 114 -12.73 -18.44 -5.23
CA LYS A 114 -14.14 -18.48 -5.61
C LYS A 114 -14.86 -17.29 -4.99
N LEU A 115 -15.85 -16.75 -5.69
CA LEU A 115 -16.72 -15.74 -5.10
C LEU A 115 -17.53 -16.38 -3.97
N THR A 116 -17.54 -15.74 -2.81
CA THR A 116 -18.21 -16.26 -1.61
C THR A 116 -18.89 -15.15 -0.82
N GLY A 117 -20.03 -15.47 -0.20
CA GLY A 117 -20.74 -14.53 0.68
C GLY A 117 -21.38 -13.36 -0.07
N ILE A 118 -21.75 -13.62 -1.32
CA ILE A 118 -22.47 -12.73 -2.23
C ILE A 118 -23.89 -13.27 -2.50
N LYS A 119 -24.76 -12.48 -3.16
CA LYS A 119 -26.18 -12.85 -3.36
C LYS A 119 -26.59 -12.97 -4.83
N SER A 120 -25.69 -12.66 -5.76
CA SER A 120 -25.92 -12.82 -7.20
C SER A 120 -25.71 -14.25 -7.69
N GLN A 121 -25.98 -14.49 -8.97
CA GLN A 121 -25.74 -15.78 -9.64
C GLN A 121 -24.26 -16.20 -9.71
N PHE A 122 -23.34 -15.33 -9.30
CA PHE A 122 -21.90 -15.58 -9.39
C PHE A 122 -21.30 -16.29 -8.16
N GLU A 123 -22.09 -16.59 -7.13
CA GLU A 123 -21.62 -17.33 -5.95
C GLU A 123 -20.93 -18.65 -6.37
N GLY A 124 -19.72 -18.87 -5.86
CA GLY A 124 -18.89 -20.03 -6.18
C GLY A 124 -18.08 -19.92 -7.49
N ALA A 125 -18.32 -18.91 -8.33
CA ALA A 125 -17.60 -18.73 -9.58
C ALA A 125 -16.14 -18.34 -9.36
N THR A 126 -15.27 -18.79 -10.26
CA THR A 126 -13.89 -18.34 -10.44
C THR A 126 -13.81 -17.53 -11.74
N TYR A 127 -12.74 -16.76 -11.95
CA TYR A 127 -12.55 -16.05 -13.23
C TYR A 127 -12.66 -16.98 -14.45
N LYS A 128 -12.08 -18.18 -14.35
CA LYS A 128 -12.08 -19.19 -15.41
C LYS A 128 -13.45 -19.84 -15.66
N SER A 129 -14.32 -19.86 -14.65
CA SER A 129 -15.65 -20.47 -14.75
C SER A 129 -16.75 -19.46 -15.07
N LEU A 130 -16.44 -18.16 -15.13
CA LEU A 130 -17.39 -17.15 -15.59
C LEU A 130 -17.77 -17.42 -17.06
N PRO A 131 -19.05 -17.27 -17.42
CA PRO A 131 -19.47 -17.17 -18.81
C PRO A 131 -18.68 -16.08 -19.55
N ASP A 132 -18.42 -16.27 -20.83
CA ASP A 132 -17.58 -15.35 -21.60
C ASP A 132 -18.13 -13.91 -21.63
N GLU A 133 -19.45 -13.74 -21.58
CA GLU A 133 -20.08 -12.43 -21.51
C GLU A 133 -19.84 -11.71 -20.18
N ASP A 134 -19.88 -12.43 -19.05
CA ASP A 134 -19.65 -11.86 -17.73
C ASP A 134 -18.16 -11.61 -17.50
N ARG A 135 -17.30 -12.46 -18.07
CA ARG A 135 -15.85 -12.22 -18.07
C ARG A 135 -15.52 -10.94 -18.83
N ARG A 136 -16.04 -10.77 -20.06
CA ARG A 136 -15.87 -9.52 -20.81
C ARG A 136 -16.39 -8.31 -20.05
N ARG A 137 -17.56 -8.42 -19.40
CA ARG A 137 -18.10 -7.33 -18.59
C ARG A 137 -17.16 -6.96 -17.43
N LEU A 138 -16.57 -7.95 -16.75
CA LEU A 138 -15.58 -7.71 -15.71
C LEU A 138 -14.32 -7.07 -16.29
N ASP A 139 -13.77 -7.62 -17.38
CA ASP A 139 -12.56 -7.12 -18.05
C ASP A 139 -12.73 -5.66 -18.47
N ASP A 140 -13.87 -5.32 -19.07
CA ASP A 140 -14.22 -3.98 -19.58
C ASP A 140 -14.68 -3.00 -18.49
N SER A 141 -14.89 -3.47 -17.25
CA SER A 141 -15.30 -2.59 -16.15
C SER A 141 -14.23 -1.53 -15.89
N ILE A 142 -14.65 -0.29 -15.68
CA ILE A 142 -13.73 0.83 -15.49
C ILE A 142 -13.52 1.12 -14.00
N ILE A 143 -12.26 1.28 -13.61
CA ILE A 143 -11.88 1.85 -12.31
C ILE A 143 -11.20 3.19 -12.56
N HIS A 144 -11.80 4.24 -12.01
CA HIS A 144 -11.26 5.59 -12.04
C HIS A 144 -10.02 5.70 -11.17
N ALA A 145 -8.97 6.35 -11.67
CA ALA A 145 -7.75 6.62 -10.96
C ALA A 145 -7.47 8.12 -10.93
N THR A 146 -7.05 8.63 -9.79
CA THR A 146 -6.40 9.95 -9.70
C THR A 146 -4.90 9.73 -9.67
N VAL A 147 -4.20 10.21 -10.69
CA VAL A 147 -2.75 10.15 -10.77
C VAL A 147 -2.18 11.48 -10.32
N VAL A 148 -1.24 11.44 -9.38
CA VAL A 148 -0.49 12.60 -8.88
C VAL A 148 0.96 12.49 -9.29
N ARG A 149 1.57 13.62 -9.60
CA ARG A 149 3.01 13.76 -9.82
C ARG A 149 3.49 14.99 -9.09
N GLN A 150 4.56 14.84 -8.30
CA GLN A 150 5.26 15.97 -7.73
C GLN A 150 6.10 16.64 -8.81
N ASP A 151 5.85 17.92 -9.08
CA ASP A 151 6.66 18.71 -10.01
C ASP A 151 7.78 19.45 -9.25
N HIS A 152 7.50 19.98 -8.04
CA HIS A 152 8.50 20.61 -7.17
C HIS A 152 8.20 20.43 -5.66
N PRO A 153 9.24 20.29 -4.80
CA PRO A 153 10.66 20.12 -5.16
C PRO A 153 10.89 18.80 -5.91
N SER A 154 11.86 18.75 -6.82
CA SER A 154 12.17 17.52 -7.58
C SER A 154 13.24 16.66 -6.92
N GLU A 155 13.80 17.14 -5.81
CA GLU A 155 14.93 16.52 -5.10
C GLU A 155 14.45 15.48 -4.06
N ASP A 156 13.15 15.46 -3.75
CA ASP A 156 12.51 14.49 -2.88
C ASP A 156 11.06 14.22 -3.32
N ASP A 157 10.40 13.20 -2.76
CA ASP A 157 8.96 12.94 -2.96
C ASP A 157 8.13 13.23 -1.69
N THR A 158 8.47 14.29 -0.95
CA THR A 158 7.79 14.66 0.31
C THR A 158 6.30 15.00 0.15
N SER A 159 5.86 15.46 -1.02
CA SER A 159 4.43 15.69 -1.27
C SER A 159 3.65 14.39 -1.43
N ILE A 160 4.27 13.38 -2.04
CA ILE A 160 3.70 12.04 -2.17
C ILE A 160 3.56 11.42 -0.78
N TYR A 161 4.57 11.60 0.09
CA TYR A 161 4.49 11.23 1.51
C TYR A 161 3.23 11.79 2.19
N LEU A 162 2.99 13.10 2.08
CA LEU A 162 1.86 13.75 2.74
C LEU A 162 0.52 13.29 2.17
N LEU A 163 0.47 12.98 0.88
CA LEU A 163 -0.71 12.38 0.25
C LEU A 163 -0.98 10.97 0.79
N PHE A 164 0.05 10.15 0.94
CA PHE A 164 -0.07 8.84 1.58
C PHE A 164 -0.61 8.97 3.00
N GLU A 165 -0.03 9.84 3.81
CA GLU A 165 -0.46 10.06 5.21
C GLU A 165 -1.92 10.52 5.27
N ARG A 166 -2.28 11.57 4.53
CA ARG A 166 -3.61 12.20 4.60
C ARG A 166 -4.74 11.40 3.95
N LEU A 167 -4.44 10.51 3.00
CA LEU A 167 -5.44 9.59 2.46
C LEU A 167 -5.63 8.37 3.37
N ASN A 168 -4.60 7.98 4.14
CA ASN A 168 -4.63 6.80 5.00
C ASN A 168 -4.93 7.10 6.49
N THR A 169 -5.08 8.37 6.88
CA THR A 169 -5.40 8.86 8.25
C THR A 169 -6.71 8.33 8.82
N GLY A 170 -7.61 7.77 8.00
CA GLY A 170 -8.80 7.04 8.46
C GLY A 170 -8.52 5.61 8.98
N GLY A 171 -7.26 5.15 8.99
CA GLY A 171 -6.83 3.88 9.57
C GLY A 171 -5.44 3.99 10.23
N THR A 172 -4.79 2.86 10.55
CA THR A 172 -3.43 2.82 11.14
C THR A 172 -2.38 3.59 10.32
N LEU A 173 -1.96 4.77 10.78
CA LEU A 173 -0.94 5.60 10.13
C LEU A 173 0.31 4.78 9.78
N LEU A 174 0.84 4.98 8.57
CA LEU A 174 2.18 4.52 8.23
C LEU A 174 3.17 5.40 9.00
N SER A 175 4.22 4.80 9.57
CA SER A 175 5.30 5.54 10.20
C SER A 175 6.07 6.36 9.16
N ALA A 176 6.74 7.42 9.60
CA ALA A 176 7.54 8.26 8.70
C ALA A 176 8.59 7.43 7.91
N GLN A 177 9.10 6.34 8.50
CA GLN A 177 10.03 5.43 7.83
C GLN A 177 9.37 4.48 6.84
N GLU A 178 8.14 4.01 7.08
CA GLU A 178 7.39 3.25 6.07
C GLU A 178 7.13 4.08 4.82
N ILE A 179 6.93 5.38 4.99
CA ILE A 179 6.68 6.29 3.87
C ILE A 179 8.01 6.68 3.18
N ARG A 180 9.10 6.91 3.92
CA ARG A 180 10.44 7.09 3.31
C ARG A 180 10.90 5.86 2.53
N ALA A 181 10.59 4.66 3.03
CA ALA A 181 10.83 3.42 2.29
C ALA A 181 10.00 3.31 0.99
N CYS A 182 8.87 4.03 0.90
CA CYS A 182 7.99 3.99 -0.26
C CYS A 182 8.36 4.92 -1.38
N VAL A 183 8.83 6.08 -0.99
CA VAL A 183 9.35 7.13 -1.85
C VAL A 183 10.73 6.74 -2.37
N SER A 184 11.66 6.39 -1.47
CA SER A 184 13.03 6.08 -1.86
C SER A 184 13.22 4.57 -2.08
N ASN A 185 12.78 4.02 -3.22
CA ASN A 185 13.04 2.62 -3.56
C ASN A 185 14.49 2.38 -4.05
N GLY A 186 15.47 2.93 -3.32
CA GLY A 186 16.90 2.93 -3.65
C GLY A 186 17.68 1.76 -3.05
N GLU A 187 18.96 1.67 -3.41
CA GLU A 187 19.87 0.58 -3.02
C GLU A 187 19.93 0.32 -1.51
N LEU A 188 19.77 1.37 -0.70
CA LEU A 188 19.73 1.27 0.76
C LEU A 188 18.56 0.43 1.25
N ASN A 189 17.34 0.66 0.74
CA ASN A 189 16.18 -0.13 1.14
C ASN A 189 16.26 -1.57 0.63
N THR A 190 16.84 -1.78 -0.55
CA THR A 190 17.14 -3.13 -1.04
C THR A 190 18.19 -3.83 -0.16
N LEU A 191 19.20 -3.12 0.33
CA LEU A 191 20.19 -3.66 1.26
C LEU A 191 19.55 -4.01 2.60
N LEU A 192 18.72 -3.12 3.15
CA LEU A 192 18.03 -3.34 4.42
C LEU A 192 17.08 -4.53 4.35
N ALA A 193 16.33 -4.68 3.25
CA ALA A 193 15.49 -5.85 3.01
C ALA A 193 16.33 -7.15 2.99
N ARG A 194 17.48 -7.15 2.32
CA ARG A 194 18.40 -8.30 2.30
C ARG A 194 18.99 -8.60 3.68
N LEU A 195 19.33 -7.57 4.45
CA LEU A 195 19.85 -7.75 5.82
C LEU A 195 18.77 -8.31 6.75
N ASN A 196 17.51 -7.89 6.59
CA ASN A 196 16.35 -8.38 7.33
C ASN A 196 16.15 -9.89 7.21
N GLU A 197 16.56 -10.49 6.08
CA GLU A 197 16.46 -11.92 5.82
C GLU A 197 17.60 -12.74 6.45
N ARG A 198 18.68 -12.10 6.94
CA ARG A 198 19.85 -12.84 7.46
C ARG A 198 19.55 -13.40 8.86
N PRO A 199 19.80 -14.70 9.11
CA PRO A 199 19.59 -15.30 10.44
C PRO A 199 20.39 -14.60 11.55
N SER A 200 21.61 -14.15 11.26
CA SER A 200 22.45 -13.40 12.21
C SER A 200 21.84 -12.07 12.60
N TRP A 201 21.13 -11.42 11.68
CA TRP A 201 20.41 -10.18 11.97
C TRP A 201 19.19 -10.46 12.85
N ARG A 202 18.42 -11.49 12.54
CA ARG A 202 17.26 -11.92 13.35
C ARG A 202 17.67 -12.36 14.75
N HIS A 203 18.86 -12.93 14.91
CA HIS A 203 19.38 -13.25 16.23
C HIS A 203 19.58 -12.03 17.13
N ILE A 204 19.94 -10.88 16.56
CA ILE A 204 20.15 -9.62 17.30
C ILE A 204 18.83 -8.88 17.54
N TYR A 205 17.94 -8.90 16.54
CA TYR A 205 16.77 -8.02 16.48
C TYR A 205 15.42 -8.74 16.68
N GLY A 206 15.43 -10.06 16.90
CA GLY A 206 14.22 -10.88 17.07
C GLY A 206 13.68 -11.46 15.76
N ASP A 207 12.46 -11.99 15.82
CA ASP A 207 11.83 -12.69 14.70
C ASP A 207 11.70 -11.83 13.42
N GLN A 208 11.45 -12.48 12.28
CA GLN A 208 11.14 -11.78 11.04
C GLN A 208 9.86 -10.96 11.20
N ASP A 209 10.01 -9.65 11.42
CA ASP A 209 8.92 -8.74 11.17
C ASP A 209 8.73 -8.57 9.66
N LYS A 210 7.46 -8.62 9.23
CA LYS A 210 7.08 -8.48 7.83
C LYS A 210 6.91 -7.01 7.43
N ARG A 211 7.10 -6.06 8.35
CA ARG A 211 7.11 -4.63 8.08
C ARG A 211 8.54 -4.10 8.00
N LEU A 212 8.93 -3.59 6.83
CA LEU A 212 10.22 -2.93 6.65
C LEU A 212 10.37 -1.68 7.55
N GLY A 213 9.26 -1.04 7.89
CA GLY A 213 9.20 0.14 8.76
C GLY A 213 9.72 -0.08 10.17
N GLU A 214 9.42 -1.22 10.79
CA GLU A 214 9.90 -1.53 12.14
C GLU A 214 11.37 -1.96 12.12
N VAL A 215 11.82 -2.62 11.04
CA VAL A 215 13.24 -2.95 10.80
C VAL A 215 14.11 -1.69 10.69
N LEU A 216 13.56 -0.65 10.07
CA LEU A 216 14.16 0.69 10.00
C LEU A 216 14.12 1.39 11.38
N GLY A 217 13.00 1.27 12.13
CA GLY A 217 12.89 1.80 13.48
C GLY A 217 13.84 1.16 14.50
N LEU A 218 14.23 -0.10 14.30
CA LEU A 218 15.25 -0.80 15.11
C LEU A 218 16.67 -0.23 14.93
N LEU A 219 16.93 0.50 13.83
CA LEU A 219 18.19 1.19 13.61
C LEU A 219 18.26 2.54 14.34
N GLU A 220 17.12 3.20 14.54
CA GLU A 220 17.03 4.47 15.28
C GLU A 220 16.96 4.25 16.79
N ASN A 221 16.15 3.28 17.23
CA ASN A 221 16.01 2.93 18.63
C ASN A 221 17.07 1.91 19.02
N GLY A 222 18.27 2.38 19.37
CA GLY A 222 19.25 1.62 20.18
C GLY A 222 18.75 1.25 21.59
N ARG A 223 17.45 0.98 21.76
CA ARG A 223 16.78 0.59 23.00
C ARG A 223 15.95 -0.67 22.77
N GLY A 224 16.66 -1.79 22.78
CA GLY A 224 16.07 -3.12 22.85
C GLY A 224 17.09 -4.20 23.20
N MET A 225 18.27 -3.83 23.71
CA MET A 225 19.23 -4.79 24.25
C MET A 225 18.82 -5.14 25.69
N GLN A 226 18.02 -6.18 25.84
CA GLN A 226 18.09 -7.03 27.03
C GLN A 226 18.72 -8.35 26.56
N PRO A 227 19.97 -8.64 26.95
CA PRO A 227 20.57 -9.94 26.66
C PRO A 227 19.78 -10.99 27.44
N HIS A 228 19.12 -11.89 26.71
CA HIS A 228 18.69 -13.16 27.30
C HIS A 228 19.95 -13.99 27.55
N VAL A 229 20.42 -13.97 28.80
CA VAL A 229 21.23 -15.03 29.40
C VAL A 229 20.28 -16.13 29.90
#